data_AF-A0A8T5QXN3-F1
#
_entry.id   AF-A0A8T5QXN3-F1
#
_cell.length_a   1.000
_cell.length_b   1.000
_cell.length_c   1.000
_cell.angle_alpha   90.00
_cell.angle_beta   90.00
_cell.angle_gamma   90.00
#
_symmetry.space_group_name_H-M   'P 1'
#
loop_
_entity.id
_entity.type
_entity.pdbx_description
1 polymer ?
#
loop_
_entity_poly.entity_id
_entity_poly.type
_entity_poly.pdbx_seq_one_letter_code
_entity_poly.pdbx_strand_id
1 'polypeptide(L)'
;AYLGEKDGHLALMIVLDALDESHLVDDFNGNIVPFLIEKFGAGCIEKIETTSLNKLIRVHHNYMPHMNMENGRIKDDWPDDMIFVNEVENLEKDKQEKLVK
;
A
#
# COMPACT_ATOMS: atom_id res chain seq x y z
N ALA A 1 -4.65 15.11 -8.10
CA ALA A 1 -5.66 14.65 -7.15
C ALA A 1 -6.83 14.09 -7.92
N TYR A 2 -7.43 13.02 -7.43
CA TYR A 2 -8.64 12.42 -8.01
C TYR A 2 -9.80 12.60 -7.04
N LEU A 3 -11.00 12.79 -7.58
CA LEU A 3 -12.23 12.93 -6.82
C LEU A 3 -13.12 11.72 -7.08
N GLY A 4 -13.79 11.27 -6.03
CA GLY A 4 -14.78 10.21 -6.09
C GLY A 4 -15.87 10.43 -5.05
N GLU A 5 -16.82 9.53 -5.03
CA GLU A 5 -17.85 9.44 -3.99
C GLU A 5 -17.71 8.08 -3.31
N LYS A 6 -17.87 8.07 -1.98
CA LYS A 6 -17.87 6.86 -1.15
C LYS A 6 -18.84 7.08 0.01
N ASP A 7 -19.85 6.22 0.11
CA ASP A 7 -20.85 6.20 1.20
C ASP A 7 -21.55 7.56 1.44
N GLY A 8 -21.84 8.30 0.38
CA GLY A 8 -22.46 9.63 0.41
C GLY A 8 -21.48 10.78 0.65
N HIS A 9 -20.18 10.50 0.74
CA HIS A 9 -19.14 11.48 1.05
C HIS A 9 -18.19 11.70 -0.14
N LEU A 10 -17.65 12.92 -0.25
CA LEU A 10 -16.62 13.22 -1.24
C LEU A 10 -15.31 12.53 -0.84
N ALA A 11 -14.84 11.60 -1.67
CA ALA A 11 -13.55 10.96 -1.52
C ALA A 11 -12.50 11.75 -2.30
N LEU A 12 -11.54 12.35 -1.60
CA LEU A 12 -10.36 12.99 -2.20
C LEU A 12 -9.17 12.04 -2.13
N MET A 13 -8.71 11.58 -3.30
CA MET A 13 -7.51 10.75 -3.41
C MET A 13 -6.32 11.60 -3.84
N ILE A 14 -5.27 11.56 -3.03
CA ILE A 14 -4.01 12.27 -3.26
C ILE A 14 -2.89 11.23 -3.30
N VAL A 15 -2.13 11.24 -4.39
CA VAL A 15 -0.88 10.48 -4.47
C VAL A 15 0.23 11.43 -4.04
N LEU A 16 0.94 11.04 -2.99
CA LEU A 16 2.05 11.79 -2.41
C LEU A 16 3.32 10.96 -2.57
N ASP A 17 4.40 11.65 -2.90
CA ASP A 17 5.73 11.07 -2.95
C ASP A 17 6.55 11.61 -1.78
N ALA A 18 7.27 10.74 -1.11
CA ALA A 18 8.07 11.05 0.06
C ALA A 18 9.27 10.11 0.17
N LEU A 19 10.36 10.61 0.73
CA LEU A 19 11.60 9.83 0.91
C LEU A 19 11.39 8.63 1.84
N ASP A 20 10.57 8.82 2.87
CA ASP A 20 10.17 7.79 3.82
C ASP A 20 8.78 8.10 4.41
N GLU A 21 8.25 7.15 5.18
CA GLU A 21 6.93 7.26 5.80
C GLU A 21 6.84 8.42 6.81
N SER A 22 7.92 8.75 7.53
CA SER A 22 7.92 9.87 8.46
C SER A 22 7.74 11.22 7.74
N HIS A 23 8.50 11.45 6.66
CA HIS A 23 8.36 12.67 5.86
C HIS A 23 6.96 12.79 5.25
N LEU A 24 6.36 11.67 4.84
CA LEU A 24 4.99 11.65 4.32
C LEU A 24 3.98 12.14 5.37
N VAL A 25 4.08 11.62 6.59
CA VAL A 25 3.18 11.96 7.70
C VAL A 25 3.35 13.43 8.10
N ASP A 26 4.59 13.90 8.16
CA ASP A 26 4.90 15.28 8.52
C ASP A 26 4.36 16.27 7.47
N ASP A 27 4.54 15.99 6.18
CA ASP A 27 4.05 16.86 5.12
C ASP A 27 2.51 16.84 5.03
N PHE A 28 1.90 15.67 5.14
CA PHE A 28 0.44 15.53 5.12
C PHE A 28 -0.23 16.28 6.29
N ASN A 29 0.27 16.10 7.52
CA ASN A 29 -0.29 16.75 8.70
C ASN A 29 0.10 18.22 8.83
N GLY A 30 1.29 18.59 8.35
CA GLY A 30 1.81 19.95 8.43
C GLY A 30 1.22 20.90 7.39
N ASN A 31 0.94 20.40 6.18
CA ASN A 31 0.55 21.24 5.05
C ASN A 31 -0.84 20.90 4.51
N ILE A 32 -1.14 19.62 4.28
CA ILE A 32 -2.37 19.21 3.56
C ILE A 32 -3.60 19.30 4.46
N VAL A 33 -3.55 18.71 5.66
CA VAL A 33 -4.68 18.75 6.60
C VAL A 33 -5.06 20.19 6.98
N PRO A 34 -4.12 21.08 7.36
CA PRO A 34 -4.45 22.47 7.68
C PRO A 34 -5.04 23.22 6.49
N PHE A 35 -4.53 23.00 5.27
CA PHE A 35 -5.09 23.58 4.05
C PHE A 35 -6.54 23.17 3.84
N LEU A 36 -6.87 21.88 4.00
CA LEU A 36 -8.25 21.39 3.86
C LEU A 36 -9.18 22.02 4.92
N ILE A 37 -8.72 22.11 6.17
CA ILE A 37 -9.49 22.73 7.25
C ILE A 37 -9.70 24.22 7.00
N GLU A 38 -8.69 24.94 6.51
CA GLU A 38 -8.81 26.37 6.17
C GLU A 38 -9.87 26.60 5.08
N LYS A 39 -9.92 25.72 4.07
CA LYS A 39 -10.81 25.89 2.91
C LYS A 39 -12.23 25.37 3.14
N PHE A 40 -12.38 24.27 3.86
CA PHE A 40 -13.67 23.57 4.00
C PHE A 40 -14.24 23.62 5.41
N GLY A 41 -13.52 24.21 6.36
CA GLY A 41 -13.92 24.35 7.76
C GLY A 41 -13.48 23.20 8.65
N ALA A 42 -13.60 23.40 9.96
CA ALA A 42 -13.30 22.37 10.94
C ALA A 42 -14.28 21.19 10.80
N GLY A 43 -13.76 19.97 10.93
CA GLY A 43 -14.56 18.74 10.81
C GLY A 43 -14.90 18.33 9.37
N CYS A 44 -14.30 18.96 8.35
CA CYS A 44 -14.51 18.58 6.95
C CYS A 44 -13.92 17.20 6.57
N ILE A 45 -13.01 16.67 7.39
CA ILE A 45 -12.38 15.37 7.18
C ILE A 45 -13.03 14.36 8.13
N GLU A 46 -13.86 13.46 7.58
CA GLU A 46 -14.47 12.38 8.35
C GLU A 46 -13.51 11.20 8.55
N LYS A 47 -12.76 10.83 7.50
CA LYS A 47 -11.86 9.68 7.51
C LYS A 47 -10.64 9.92 6.61
N ILE A 48 -9.48 9.44 7.07
CA ILE A 48 -8.25 9.37 6.29
C ILE A 48 -7.88 7.90 6.14
N GLU A 49 -7.69 7.45 4.90
CA GLU A 49 -7.20 6.11 4.57
C GLU A 49 -5.89 6.26 3.79
N THR A 50 -4.82 5.62 4.27
CA THR A 50 -3.50 5.64 3.61
C THR A 50 -3.20 4.26 3.07
N THR A 51 -2.62 4.19 1.87
CA THR A 51 -2.18 2.94 1.26
C THR A 51 -0.85 3.14 0.53
N SER A 52 0.10 2.25 0.80
CA SER A 52 1.39 2.23 0.09
C SER A 52 1.24 1.56 -1.28
N LEU A 53 1.49 2.32 -2.35
CA LEU A 53 1.53 1.80 -3.71
C LEU A 53 2.62 0.74 -3.90
N ASN A 54 3.81 0.96 -3.31
CA ASN A 54 4.92 0.01 -3.38
C ASN A 54 4.53 -1.37 -2.84
N LYS A 55 3.76 -1.41 -1.74
CA LYS A 55 3.27 -2.68 -1.17
C LYS A 55 2.33 -3.40 -2.13
N LEU A 56 1.37 -2.68 -2.72
CA LEU A 56 0.42 -3.26 -3.68
C LEU A 56 1.12 -3.78 -4.94
N ILE A 57 2.05 -2.99 -5.49
CA ILE A 57 2.83 -3.39 -6.66
C ILE A 57 3.68 -4.61 -6.35
N ARG A 58 4.32 -4.68 -5.17
CA ARG A 58 5.10 -5.84 -4.73
C ARG A 58 4.28 -7.12 -4.63
N VAL A 59 3.08 -7.07 -4.04
CA VAL A 59 2.21 -8.25 -3.93
C VAL A 59 1.77 -8.76 -5.30
N HIS A 60 1.41 -7.85 -6.21
CA HIS A 60 1.00 -8.21 -7.56
C HIS A 60 2.18 -8.47 -8.51
N HIS A 61 3.42 -8.27 -8.05
CA HIS A 61 4.62 -8.50 -8.84
C HIS A 61 4.70 -9.94 -9.36
N ASN A 62 4.19 -10.91 -8.59
CA ASN A 62 4.18 -12.33 -8.95
C ASN A 62 3.11 -12.69 -9.99
N TYR A 63 2.16 -11.80 -10.28
CA TYR A 63 0.97 -12.09 -11.06
C TYR A 63 0.81 -11.11 -12.23
N MET A 64 1.83 -11.02 -13.10
CA MET A 64 1.80 -10.18 -14.29
C MET A 64 1.62 -11.04 -15.55
N PRO A 65 0.38 -11.19 -16.07
CA PRO A 65 0.04 -12.17 -17.10
C PRO A 65 0.92 -12.13 -18.36
N HIS A 66 1.37 -10.94 -18.74
CA HIS A 66 2.16 -10.74 -19.96
C HIS A 66 3.67 -10.81 -19.73
N MET A 67 4.14 -10.92 -18.49
CA MET A 67 5.57 -10.90 -18.16
C MET A 67 6.04 -12.24 -17.60
N ASN A 68 5.44 -12.66 -16.49
CA ASN A 68 5.96 -13.75 -15.67
C ASN A 68 4.96 -14.90 -15.46
N MET A 69 3.79 -14.87 -16.11
CA MET A 69 2.84 -15.97 -16.05
C MET A 69 2.68 -16.69 -17.40
N GLU A 70 2.40 -17.99 -17.33
CA GLU A 70 1.97 -18.84 -18.43
C GLU A 70 0.97 -19.88 -17.90
N ASN A 71 -0.16 -20.05 -18.59
CA ASN A 71 -1.22 -21.02 -18.19
C ASN A 71 -1.67 -20.90 -16.71
N GLY A 72 -1.69 -19.67 -16.18
CA GLY A 72 -2.12 -19.39 -14.80
C GLY A 72 -1.07 -19.70 -13.72
N ARG A 73 0.16 -20.02 -14.10
CA ARG A 73 1.29 -20.25 -13.19
C ARG A 73 2.43 -19.28 -13.50
N ILE A 74 3.29 -19.01 -12.51
CA ILE A 74 4.56 -18.33 -12.77
C ILE A 74 5.37 -19.22 -13.71
N LYS A 75 6.04 -18.62 -14.71
CA LYS A 75 6.88 -19.36 -15.66
C LYS A 75 8.02 -20.07 -14.92
N ASP A 76 8.35 -21.28 -15.36
CA ASP A 76 9.40 -22.08 -14.72
C ASP A 76 10.81 -21.48 -14.90
N ASP A 77 11.00 -20.57 -15.85
CA ASP A 77 12.25 -19.84 -16.09
C ASP A 77 12.31 -18.47 -15.37
N TRP A 78 11.29 -18.12 -14.58
CA TRP A 78 11.28 -16.88 -13.83
C TRP A 78 12.23 -16.98 -12.61
N PRO A 79 13.11 -15.99 -12.38
CA PRO A 79 14.07 -16.06 -11.27
C PRO A 79 13.40 -16.06 -9.89
N ASP A 80 13.82 -16.98 -9.01
CA ASP A 80 13.29 -17.11 -7.64
C ASP A 80 13.53 -15.85 -6.80
N ASP A 81 14.64 -15.14 -7.02
CA ASP A 81 14.99 -13.89 -6.34
C ASP A 81 14.06 -12.72 -6.71
N MET A 82 13.31 -12.86 -7.81
CA MET A 82 12.31 -11.90 -8.27
C MET A 82 10.88 -12.26 -7.80
N ILE A 83 10.71 -13.39 -7.10
CA ILE A 83 9.44 -13.78 -6.50
C ILE A 83 9.27 -13.06 -5.17
N PHE A 84 8.22 -12.25 -5.08
CA PHE A 84 7.83 -11.63 -3.83
C PHE A 84 7.28 -12.70 -2.86
N VAL A 85 7.91 -12.86 -1.70
CA VAL A 85 7.42 -13.72 -0.61
C VAL A 85 7.06 -12.81 0.58
N ASN A 86 5.84 -12.93 1.09
CA ASN A 86 5.41 -12.12 2.22
C ASN A 86 6.07 -12.62 3.53
N GLU A 87 7.00 -11.84 4.09
CA GLU A 87 7.77 -12.20 5.29
C GLU A 87 6.91 -12.45 6.55
N VAL A 88 5.64 -11.99 6.56
CA VAL A 88 4.71 -12.20 7.68
C VAL A 88 4.40 -13.69 7.91
N GLU A 89 4.40 -14.53 6.86
CA GLU A 89 4.17 -15.98 7.02
C GLU A 89 5.39 -16.72 7.58
N ASN A 90 6.61 -16.21 7.35
CA ASN A 90 7.84 -16.89 7.78
C ASN A 90 8.08 -16.71 9.29
N LEU A 91 7.65 -15.59 9.87
CA LEU A 91 7.72 -15.36 11.32
C LEU A 91 6.80 -16.28 12.13
N GLU A 92 5.68 -16.74 11.56
CA GLU A 92 4.78 -17.70 12.22
C GLU A 92 5.30 -19.14 12.12
N LYS A 93 5.89 -19.52 10.98
CA LYS A 93 6.53 -20.83 10.79
C LYS A 93 7.76 -21.00 11.71
N ASP A 94 8.61 -19.99 11.81
CA ASP A 94 9.80 -20.03 12.67
C ASP A 94 9.46 -20.11 14.17
N LYS A 95 8.31 -19.55 14.59
CA LYS A 95 7.82 -19.66 15.96
C LYS A 95 7.26 -21.06 16.25
N GLN A 96 6.55 -21.67 15.31
CA GLN A 96 6.02 -23.03 15.47
C GLN A 96 7.12 -24.09 15.52
N GLU A 97 8.17 -23.97 14.70
CA GLU A 97 9.29 -24.92 14.71
C GLU A 97 10.14 -24.86 15.98
N LYS A 98 10.22 -23.68 16.63
CA LYS A 98 10.93 -23.50 17.91
C LYS A 98 10.14 -23.99 19.13
N LEU A 99 8.82 -24.18 19.00
CA LEU A 99 7.97 -24.74 20.08
C LEU A 99 7.91 -26.27 20.08
N VAL A 100 8.40 -26.91 19.01
CA VAL A 100 8.38 -28.38 18.82
C VAL A 100 9.78 -29.02 19.03
N LYS A 101 10.78 -28.22 19.44
CA LYS A 101 12.10 -28.69 19.90
C LYS A 101 12.30 -28.37 21.37
#